data_AF-A0A2V9W5J1-F1
#
_entry.id   AF-A0A2V9W5J1-F1
#
_cell.length_a   1.000
_cell.length_b   1.000
_cell.length_c   1.000
_cell.angle_alpha   90.00
_cell.angle_beta   90.00
_cell.angle_gamma   90.00
#
_symmetry.space_group_name_H-M   'P 1'
#
loop_
_entity.id
_entity.type
_entity.pdbx_description
1 polymer ?
#
loop_
_entity_poly.entity_id
_entity_poly.type
_entity_poly.pdbx_seq_one_letter_code
_entity_poly.pdbx_strand_id
1 'polypeptide(L)' 'MDSVAQTDLQACHELFETNFFGAMSGMQAVIPVMQQQGGGTIINISSVAGHIPLP' A
#
# COMPACT_ATOMS: atom_id res chain seq x y z
N MET A 1 -5.95 22.81 8.72
CA MET A 1 -6.61 21.65 8.10
C MET A 1 -5.70 20.47 8.39
N ASP A 2 -6.22 19.25 8.53
CA ASP A 2 -5.41 18.05 8.84
C ASP A 2 -5.24 17.78 10.35
N SER A 3 -6.30 17.34 11.01
CA SER A 3 -6.19 16.62 12.27
C SER A 3 -6.94 15.31 12.15
N VAL A 4 -6.47 14.25 12.82
CA VAL A 4 -7.19 12.97 12.96
C VAL A 4 -8.65 13.20 13.41
N ALA A 5 -8.90 14.27 14.18
CA ALA A 5 -10.23 14.63 14.65
C ALA A 5 -11.22 15.02 13.53
N GLN A 6 -10.74 15.32 12.32
CA GLN A 6 -11.56 15.72 11.17
C GLN A 6 -11.47 14.71 10.00
N THR A 7 -10.70 13.64 10.15
CA THR A 7 -10.56 12.61 9.11
C THR A 7 -11.85 11.82 8.97
N ASP A 8 -12.40 11.76 7.76
CA ASP A 8 -13.45 10.80 7.44
C ASP A 8 -12.85 9.38 7.47
N LEU A 9 -13.37 8.56 8.38
CA LEU A 9 -12.90 7.19 8.54
C LEU A 9 -13.17 6.36 7.28
N GLN A 10 -14.27 6.58 6.58
CA GLN A 10 -14.58 5.81 5.38
C GLN A 10 -13.54 6.08 4.28
N ALA A 11 -13.25 7.36 4.01
CA ALA A 11 -12.18 7.73 3.10
C ALA A 11 -10.81 7.19 3.54
N CYS A 12 -10.51 7.19 4.84
CA CYS A 12 -9.28 6.58 5.37
C CYS A 12 -9.21 5.07 5.09
N HIS A 13 -10.30 4.33 5.32
CA HIS A 13 -10.38 2.91 5.00
C HIS A 13 -10.14 2.67 3.51
N GLU A 14 -10.75 3.43 2.62
CA GLU A 14 -10.57 3.30 1.16
C GLU A 14 -9.11 3.52 0.73
N LEU A 15 -8.40 4.45 1.38
CA LEU A 15 -6.97 4.65 1.15
C LEU A 15 -6.15 3.43 1.57
N PHE A 16 -6.45 2.81 2.71
CA PHE A 16 -5.75 1.60 3.16
C PHE A 16 -6.10 0.37 2.31
N GLU A 17 -7.36 0.20 1.96
CA GLU A 17 -7.83 -0.86 1.04
C GLU A 17 -7.07 -0.79 -0.28
N THR A 18 -6.87 0.40 -0.83
CA THR A 18 -6.16 0.55 -2.11
C THR A 18 -4.65 0.43 -1.94
N ASN A 19 -4.05 1.27 -1.08
CA ASN A 19 -2.60 1.49 -1.07
C ASN A 19 -1.83 0.43 -0.26
N PHE A 20 -2.48 -0.18 0.73
CA PHE A 20 -1.83 -1.17 1.60
C PHE A 20 -2.32 -2.58 1.29
N PHE A 21 -3.61 -2.84 1.47
CA PHE A 21 -4.18 -4.18 1.26
C PHE A 21 -4.25 -4.55 -0.23
N GLY A 22 -4.54 -3.60 -1.10
CA GLY A 22 -4.58 -3.79 -2.55
C GLY A 22 -3.20 -4.14 -3.11
N ALA A 23 -2.16 -3.41 -2.69
CA ALA A 23 -0.77 -3.73 -3.03
C ALA A 23 -0.38 -5.14 -2.54
N MET A 24 -0.71 -5.49 -1.29
CA MET A 24 -0.46 -6.83 -0.75
C MET A 24 -1.19 -7.92 -1.53
N SER A 25 -2.45 -7.70 -1.87
CA SER A 25 -3.28 -8.64 -2.65
C SER A 25 -2.70 -8.85 -4.05
N GLY A 26 -2.26 -7.78 -4.71
CA GLY A 26 -1.56 -7.85 -5.99
C GLY A 26 -0.28 -8.68 -5.91
N MET A 27 0.54 -8.44 -4.88
CA MET A 27 1.75 -9.25 -4.64
C MET A 27 1.41 -10.73 -4.41
N GLN A 28 0.42 -11.03 -3.57
CA GLN A 28 -0.02 -12.41 -3.32
C GLN A 28 -0.49 -13.13 -4.59
N ALA A 29 -1.13 -12.40 -5.51
CA ALA A 29 -1.59 -12.97 -6.78
C ALA A 29 -0.42 -13.32 -7.73
N VAL A 30 0.63 -12.51 -7.78
CA VAL A 30 1.72 -12.68 -8.77
C VAL A 30 2.91 -13.49 -8.25
N ILE A 31 3.19 -13.47 -6.94
CA ILE A 31 4.34 -14.17 -6.35
C ILE A 31 4.37 -15.66 -6.70
N PRO A 32 3.26 -16.44 -6.64
CA PRO A 32 3.28 -17.85 -7.00
C PRO A 32 3.75 -18.10 -8.44
N VAL A 33 3.36 -17.23 -9.38
CA VAL A 33 3.79 -17.31 -10.77
C VAL A 33 5.27 -16.96 -10.91
N MET A 34 5.73 -15.90 -10.23
CA MET A 34 7.15 -15.51 -10.22
C MET A 34 8.04 -16.62 -9.66
N GLN A 35 7.59 -17.31 -8.59
CA GLN A 35 8.29 -18.46 -8.02
C GLN A 35 8.44 -19.61 -9.02
N GLN A 36 7.38 -19.93 -9.77
CA GLN A 36 7.44 -20.96 -10.83
C GLN A 36 8.41 -20.58 -11.96
N GLN A 37 8.62 -19.29 -12.19
CA GLN A 37 9.55 -18.76 -13.19
C GLN A 37 11.00 -18.62 -12.69
N GLY A 38 11.29 -19.03 -11.45
CA GLY A 38 12.63 -18.93 -10.85
C GLY A 38 12.91 -17.61 -10.11
N GLY A 39 11.90 -16.75 -9.97
CA GLY A 39 11.95 -15.50 -9.20
C GLY A 39 11.63 -14.25 -10.02
N GLY A 40 11.72 -13.09 -9.37
CA GLY A 40 11.55 -11.78 -10.00
C GLY A 40 11.56 -10.66 -8.96
N THR A 41 11.42 -9.42 -9.43
CA THR A 41 11.45 -8.22 -8.57
C THR A 41 10.10 -7.49 -8.60
N ILE A 42 9.56 -7.18 -7.43
CA ILE A 42 8.39 -6.29 -7.26
C ILE A 42 8.91 -4.93 -6.77
N ILE A 43 8.49 -3.84 -7.42
CA ILE A 43 8.84 -2.47 -7.04
C ILE A 43 7.56 -1.77 -6.59
N ASN A 44 7.41 -1.59 -5.27
CA ASN A 44 6.31 -0.80 -4.71
C ASN A 44 6.66 0.69 -4.74
N ILE A 45 5.71 1.51 -5.20
CA ILE A 45 5.85 2.96 -5.18
C ILE A 45 5.22 3.49 -3.89
N SER A 46 5.97 4.26 -3.12
CA SER A 46 5.55 4.86 -1.86
C SER A 46 5.83 6.37 -1.86
N SER A 47 5.56 7.03 -0.75
CA SER A 47 5.80 8.45 -0.52
C SER A 47 6.85 8.67 0.56
N VAL A 48 7.55 9.81 0.51
CA VAL A 48 8.45 10.27 1.58
C VAL A 48 7.71 10.33 2.93
N ALA A 49 6.41 10.67 2.90
CA ALA A 49 5.55 10.69 4.09
C ALA A 49 5.39 9.32 4.77
N GLY A 50 5.62 8.22 4.05
CA GLY A 50 5.64 6.87 4.62
C GLY A 50 6.95 6.53 5.33
N HIS A 51 8.00 7.32 5.11
CA HIS A 51 9.31 7.14 5.75
C HIS A 51 9.57 8.15 6.86
N ILE A 52 9.09 9.38 6.69
CA ILE A 52 9.30 10.49 7.61
C ILE A 52 7.94 11.09 7.94
N PRO A 53 7.55 11.19 9.23
CA PRO A 53 6.32 11.86 9.63
C PRO A 53 6.31 13.31 9.14
N LEU A 54 5.21 13.72 8.51
CA LEU A 54 4.97 15.11 8.14
C LEU A 54 4.07 15.76 9.21
N PRO A 55 4.30 17.05 9.54
CA PRO A 55 3.49 17.79 10.50
C PRO A 55 2.08 18.05 10.01
#